data_AF-A0A8T1WC01-F1
#
_entry.id   AF-A0A8T1WC01-F1
#
_cell.length_a   1.000
_cell.length_b   1.000
_cell.length_c   1.000
_cell.angle_alpha   90.00
_cell.angle_beta   90.00
_cell.angle_gamma   90.00
#
_symmetry.space_group_name_H-M   'P 1'
#
loop_
_entity.id
_entity.type
_entity.pdbx_description
1 polymer ?
#
loop_
_entity_poly.entity_id
_entity_poly.type
_entity_poly.pdbx_seq_one_letter_code
_entity_poly.pdbx_strand_id
1 'polypeptide(L)'
;MAPPLCPLLVESRALIDSLGYVDTEYNSQQSQQTVQQLIRAEMATFAPPTDKYLDYLPDYSPSFGGRTRLQTEFKRVAANVPLDAIDMNRYQVKEPTGKQQKDLQAWEKAVKQQKVAVEHQSNRVMNLELQQAYGTKLAKVRAAVVDGVKAQYERVVKETKAESDKINLSRQQEQTRNAAKLHNYQHRYNELLAKNAAIKRACAQQEERLQKKVKTTA
;
A
#
# COMPACT_ATOMS: atom_id res chain seq x y z
N MET A 1 -11.48 -3.15 -15.54
CA MET A 1 -11.88 -1.74 -15.36
C MET A 1 -10.63 -0.97 -14.96
N ALA A 2 -10.24 0.07 -15.71
CA ALA A 2 -9.17 0.95 -15.24
C ALA A 2 -9.57 1.56 -13.89
N PRO A 3 -8.66 1.68 -12.91
CA PRO A 3 -8.99 2.33 -11.66
C PRO A 3 -9.45 3.77 -11.95
N PRO A 4 -10.47 4.28 -11.24
CA PRO A 4 -10.91 5.65 -11.42
C PRO A 4 -9.76 6.58 -11.04
N LEU A 5 -9.27 7.33 -12.03
CA LEU A 5 -8.26 8.35 -11.85
C LEU A 5 -8.89 9.52 -11.10
N CYS A 6 -8.20 10.04 -10.09
CA CYS A 6 -8.65 11.24 -9.38
C CYS A 6 -8.82 12.39 -10.40
N PRO A 7 -10.01 13.00 -10.51
CA PRO A 7 -10.27 14.07 -11.48
C PRO A 7 -9.29 15.24 -11.36
N LEU A 8 -8.90 15.57 -10.11
CA LEU A 8 -7.93 16.63 -9.82
C LEU A 8 -6.56 16.35 -10.43
N LEU A 9 -6.12 15.09 -10.47
CA LEU A 9 -4.85 14.70 -11.09
C LEU A 9 -4.90 14.77 -12.62
N VAL A 10 -6.08 14.70 -13.23
CA VAL A 10 -6.25 14.78 -14.69
C VAL A 10 -6.18 16.24 -15.15
N GLU A 11 -6.84 17.15 -14.43
CA GLU A 11 -6.85 18.59 -14.73
C GLU A 11 -5.46 19.23 -14.56
N SER A 12 -4.74 18.88 -13.49
CA SER A 12 -3.44 19.48 -13.18
C SER A 12 -2.26 18.71 -13.75
N ARG A 13 -2.47 17.63 -14.51
CA ARG A 13 -1.38 16.74 -14.96
C ARG A 13 -0.29 17.47 -15.75
N ALA A 14 -0.68 18.45 -16.57
CA ALA A 14 0.25 19.24 -17.36
C ALA A 14 1.03 20.28 -16.53
N LEU A 15 0.56 20.60 -15.32
CA LEU A 15 1.15 21.58 -14.40
C LEU A 15 2.08 20.95 -13.38
N ILE A 16 1.96 19.64 -13.13
CA ILE A 16 2.78 18.91 -12.16
C ILE A 16 3.94 18.24 -12.90
N ASP A 17 5.09 18.90 -12.92
CA ASP A 17 6.36 18.29 -13.34
C ASP A 17 7.32 18.19 -12.14
N SER A 18 7.92 17.02 -11.96
CA SER A 18 8.88 16.75 -10.89
C SER A 18 9.90 15.73 -11.39
N LEU A 19 11.19 16.09 -11.37
CA LEU A 19 12.25 15.29 -11.99
C LEU A 19 13.01 14.49 -10.93
N GLY A 20 12.39 13.44 -10.38
CA GLY A 20 12.96 12.67 -9.26
C GLY A 20 14.37 12.06 -9.48
N TYR A 21 14.81 11.82 -10.72
CA TYR A 21 16.19 11.36 -11.01
C TYR A 21 17.21 12.51 -11.06
N VAL A 22 16.76 13.76 -11.14
CA VAL A 22 17.57 14.97 -11.27
C VAL A 22 17.58 15.74 -9.94
N ASP A 23 16.41 15.87 -9.32
CA ASP A 23 16.15 16.61 -8.08
C ASP A 23 16.60 15.81 -6.84
N THR A 24 17.91 15.60 -6.71
CA THR A 24 18.48 14.80 -5.61
C THR A 24 18.41 15.45 -4.23
N GLU A 25 18.10 16.75 -4.17
CA GLU A 25 18.00 17.52 -2.91
C GLU A 25 16.91 16.98 -1.96
N TYR A 26 15.87 16.37 -2.54
CA TYR A 26 14.80 15.71 -1.77
C TYR A 26 15.27 14.47 -1.00
N ASN A 27 16.41 13.87 -1.35
CA ASN A 27 16.94 12.70 -0.62
C ASN A 27 17.46 13.05 0.78
N SER A 28 17.64 14.34 1.09
CA SER A 28 18.01 14.78 2.43
C SER A 28 16.83 14.71 3.40
N GLN A 29 17.07 14.15 4.60
CA GLN A 29 16.03 14.02 5.61
C GLN A 29 15.44 15.37 6.05
N GLN A 30 16.27 16.42 6.09
CA GLN A 30 15.83 17.77 6.47
C GLN A 30 14.80 18.32 5.48
N SER A 31 15.06 18.24 4.17
CA SER A 31 14.10 18.68 3.14
C SER A 31 12.79 17.90 3.23
N GLN A 32 12.84 16.59 3.45
CA GLN A 32 11.63 15.76 3.62
C GLN A 32 10.81 16.19 4.84
N GLN A 33 11.46 16.46 5.97
CA GLN A 33 10.78 16.92 7.18
C GLN A 33 10.10 18.28 6.97
N THR A 34 10.81 19.24 6.36
CA THR A 34 10.25 20.56 6.04
C THR A 34 9.05 20.45 5.11
N VAL A 35 9.16 19.67 4.03
CA VAL A 35 8.05 19.46 3.08
C VAL A 35 6.86 18.79 3.77
N GLN A 36 7.10 17.77 4.61
CA GLN A 36 6.03 17.12 5.37
C GLN A 36 5.34 18.08 6.36
N GLN A 37 6.07 18.99 6.99
CA GLN A 37 5.48 20.00 7.87
C GLN A 37 4.57 20.95 7.09
N LEU A 38 5.00 21.41 5.92
CA LEU A 38 4.19 22.25 5.03
C LEU A 38 2.92 21.52 4.57
N ILE A 39 3.03 20.25 4.17
CA ILE A 39 1.87 19.42 3.80
C ILE A 39 0.89 19.32 4.96
N ARG A 40 1.38 19.08 6.19
CA ARG A 40 0.51 18.99 7.38
C ARG A 40 -0.19 20.31 7.70
N ALA A 41 0.49 21.44 7.53
CA ALA A 41 -0.10 22.77 7.73
C ALA A 41 -1.24 23.04 6.72
N GLU A 42 -1.02 22.69 5.45
CA GLU A 42 -2.07 22.76 4.42
C GLU A 42 -3.22 21.80 4.72
N MET A 43 -2.93 20.55 5.11
CA MET A 43 -3.96 19.59 5.51
C MET A 43 -4.80 20.06 6.70
N ALA A 44 -4.23 20.83 7.63
CA ALA A 44 -4.98 21.39 8.77
C ALA A 44 -5.94 22.51 8.35
N THR A 45 -5.63 23.20 7.25
CA THR A 45 -6.44 24.30 6.71
C THR A 45 -7.46 23.79 5.69
N PHE A 46 -7.16 22.67 5.02
CA PHE A 46 -7.97 22.11 3.96
C PHE A 46 -9.25 21.45 4.49
N ALA A 47 -10.39 22.03 4.15
CA ALA A 47 -11.72 21.48 4.42
C ALA A 47 -12.41 21.07 3.10
N PRO A 48 -12.22 19.81 2.63
CA PRO A 48 -12.84 19.35 1.40
C PRO A 48 -14.37 19.25 1.53
N PRO A 49 -15.13 19.47 0.44
CA PRO A 49 -16.56 19.20 0.42
C PRO A 49 -16.85 17.72 0.70
N THR A 50 -17.64 17.45 1.73
CA THR A 50 -17.92 16.08 2.21
C THR A 50 -18.58 15.19 1.16
N ASP A 51 -19.39 15.79 0.28
CA ASP A 51 -20.27 15.05 -0.63
C ASP A 51 -19.68 14.76 -2.00
N LYS A 52 -18.53 15.34 -2.37
CA LYS A 52 -17.98 15.23 -3.74
C LYS A 52 -16.50 14.88 -3.81
N TYR A 53 -15.78 15.04 -2.70
CA TYR A 53 -14.32 14.90 -2.71
C TYR A 53 -13.87 13.45 -2.96
N LEU A 54 -14.68 12.46 -2.58
CA LEU A 54 -14.35 11.03 -2.68
C LEU A 54 -15.21 10.25 -3.69
N ASP A 55 -16.10 10.91 -4.44
CA ASP A 55 -17.07 10.25 -5.34
C ASP A 55 -16.42 9.42 -6.44
N TYR A 56 -15.17 9.72 -6.82
CA TYR A 56 -14.44 8.95 -7.81
C TYR A 56 -13.92 7.62 -7.24
N LEU A 57 -13.84 7.46 -5.92
CA LEU A 57 -13.49 6.19 -5.31
C LEU A 57 -14.73 5.29 -5.29
N PRO A 58 -14.60 4.01 -5.68
CA PRO A 58 -15.72 3.09 -5.59
C PRO A 58 -16.09 2.88 -4.11
N ASP A 59 -17.37 2.99 -3.81
CA ASP A 59 -17.89 2.61 -2.48
C ASP A 59 -17.55 1.14 -2.20
N TYR A 60 -16.69 0.93 -1.20
CA TYR A 60 -16.38 -0.41 -0.73
C TYR A 60 -17.24 -0.75 0.47
N SER A 61 -18.27 -1.56 0.22
CA SER A 61 -18.93 -2.33 1.27
C SER A 61 -18.57 -3.80 1.07
N PRO A 62 -18.05 -4.50 2.11
CA PRO A 62 -17.70 -5.91 1.98
C PRO A 62 -18.96 -6.74 1.69
N SER A 63 -19.14 -7.09 0.42
CA SER A 63 -20.22 -7.95 -0.03
C SER A 63 -19.82 -9.40 0.20
N PHE A 64 -20.44 -10.05 1.19
CA PHE A 64 -20.32 -11.48 1.43
C PHE A 64 -21.46 -12.25 0.73
N GLY A 65 -21.74 -11.92 -0.53
CA GLY A 65 -22.83 -12.51 -1.32
C GLY A 65 -22.83 -14.04 -1.24
N GLY A 66 -23.98 -14.63 -0.88
CA GLY A 66 -24.17 -16.08 -0.75
C GLY A 66 -23.45 -16.75 0.42
N ARG A 67 -22.69 -16.02 1.25
CA ARG A 67 -21.89 -16.57 2.35
C ARG A 67 -22.43 -16.10 3.69
N THR A 68 -23.51 -16.75 4.13
CA THR A 68 -24.21 -16.45 5.39
C THR A 68 -23.27 -16.43 6.61
N ARG A 69 -22.33 -17.39 6.70
CA ARG A 69 -21.34 -17.43 7.79
C ARG A 69 -20.48 -16.18 7.86
N LEU A 70 -19.99 -15.69 6.73
CA LEU A 70 -19.15 -14.50 6.69
C LEU A 70 -19.95 -13.23 7.03
N GLN A 71 -21.22 -13.17 6.63
CA GLN A 71 -22.11 -12.06 7.03
C GLN A 71 -22.33 -12.03 8.54
N THR A 72 -22.56 -13.19 9.15
CA THR A 72 -22.72 -13.30 10.61
C THR A 72 -21.44 -12.92 11.34
N GLU A 73 -20.27 -13.41 10.89
CA GLU A 73 -18.99 -13.04 11.47
C GLU A 73 -18.69 -11.55 11.33
N PHE A 74 -19.01 -10.96 10.17
CA PHE A 74 -18.85 -9.53 9.96
C PHE A 74 -19.71 -8.71 10.92
N LYS A 75 -20.97 -9.12 11.15
CA LYS A 75 -21.85 -8.50 12.16
C LYS A 75 -21.30 -8.66 13.59
N ARG A 76 -20.76 -9.84 13.93
CA ARG A 76 -20.14 -10.10 15.24
C ARG A 76 -18.95 -9.18 15.50
N VAL A 77 -18.05 -9.07 14.52
CA VAL A 77 -16.86 -8.20 14.58
C VAL A 77 -17.28 -6.73 14.64
N ALA A 78 -18.26 -6.30 13.84
CA ALA A 78 -18.80 -4.95 13.89
C ALA A 78 -19.42 -4.61 15.27
N ALA A 79 -19.97 -5.62 15.95
CA ALA A 79 -20.48 -5.50 17.32
C ALA A 79 -19.41 -5.66 18.41
N ASN A 80 -18.12 -5.80 18.06
CA ASN A 80 -17.00 -6.04 18.97
C ASN A 80 -17.20 -7.26 19.90
N VAL A 81 -17.96 -8.26 19.45
CA VAL A 81 -18.20 -9.48 20.24
C VAL A 81 -17.02 -10.43 20.05
N PRO A 82 -16.35 -10.89 21.12
CA PRO A 82 -15.24 -11.84 21.02
C PRO A 82 -15.69 -13.16 20.40
N LEU A 83 -14.76 -13.88 19.77
CA LEU A 83 -15.08 -15.16 19.13
C LEU A 83 -15.29 -16.20 20.22
N ASP A 84 -16.37 -16.97 20.14
CA ASP A 84 -16.52 -18.17 20.96
C ASP A 84 -15.52 -19.22 20.45
N ALA A 85 -14.46 -19.42 21.22
CA ALA A 85 -13.38 -20.32 20.87
C ALA A 85 -13.89 -21.78 20.86
N ILE A 86 -13.16 -22.66 20.18
CA ILE A 86 -13.46 -24.09 20.23
C ILE A 86 -13.36 -24.57 21.67
N ASP A 87 -14.47 -25.02 22.25
CA ASP A 87 -14.49 -25.60 23.59
C ASP A 87 -13.78 -26.96 23.59
N MET A 88 -12.55 -26.98 24.10
CA MET A 88 -11.76 -28.19 24.25
C MET A 88 -12.29 -29.10 25.37
N ASN A 89 -13.11 -28.58 26.30
CA ASN A 89 -13.73 -29.41 27.34
C ASN A 89 -14.75 -30.39 26.75
N ARG A 90 -15.33 -30.07 25.59
CA ARG A 90 -16.23 -30.97 24.86
C ARG A 90 -15.59 -32.32 24.51
N TYR A 91 -14.28 -32.35 24.26
CA TYR A 91 -13.58 -33.58 23.90
C TYR A 91 -12.94 -34.30 25.09
N GLN A 92 -13.01 -33.71 26.28
CA GLN A 92 -12.52 -34.33 27.51
C GLN A 92 -13.64 -35.15 28.14
N VAL A 93 -13.45 -36.45 28.23
CA VAL A 93 -14.33 -37.30 29.03
C VAL A 93 -13.84 -37.24 30.46
N LYS A 94 -14.65 -36.63 31.34
CA LYS A 94 -14.37 -36.53 32.78
C LYS A 94 -15.36 -37.38 33.54
N GLU A 95 -14.88 -38.08 34.55
CA GLU A 95 -15.72 -38.81 35.48
C GLU A 95 -16.54 -37.84 36.34
N PRO A 96 -17.84 -38.09 36.59
CA PRO A 96 -18.64 -37.29 37.51
C PRO A 96 -18.03 -37.34 38.93
N THR A 97 -17.67 -36.18 39.48
CA THR A 97 -17.05 -36.07 40.82
C THR A 97 -17.95 -35.33 41.82
N GLY A 98 -17.76 -35.57 43.12
CA GLY A 98 -18.47 -34.87 44.18
C GLY A 98 -19.98 -35.09 44.16
N LYS A 99 -20.78 -34.01 44.10
CA LYS A 99 -22.26 -34.08 44.11
C LYS A 99 -22.82 -34.79 42.87
N GLN A 100 -22.12 -34.75 41.73
CA GLN A 100 -22.55 -35.39 40.48
C GLN A 100 -22.33 -36.91 40.48
N GLN A 101 -21.50 -37.44 41.41
CA GLN A 101 -21.28 -38.88 41.53
C GLN A 101 -22.53 -39.63 42.01
N LYS A 102 -23.41 -38.96 42.75
CA LYS A 102 -24.68 -39.52 43.24
C LYS A 102 -25.84 -39.33 42.27
N ASP A 103 -25.63 -38.59 41.17
CA ASP A 103 -26.65 -38.29 40.18
C ASP A 103 -26.53 -39.27 38.99
N LEU A 104 -27.60 -40.05 38.78
CA LEU A 104 -27.68 -41.03 37.70
C LEU A 104 -27.55 -40.37 36.32
N GLN A 105 -28.15 -39.18 36.14
CA GLN A 105 -28.17 -38.50 34.84
C GLN A 105 -26.76 -38.03 34.43
N ALA A 106 -25.95 -37.60 35.39
CA ALA A 106 -24.56 -37.22 35.16
C ALA A 106 -23.71 -38.41 34.67
N TRP A 107 -23.92 -39.60 35.24
CA TRP A 107 -23.28 -40.84 34.79
C TRP A 107 -23.72 -41.28 33.41
N GLU A 108 -25.03 -41.23 33.11
CA GLU A 108 -25.53 -41.54 31.77
C GLU A 108 -24.95 -40.61 30.70
N LYS A 109 -24.82 -39.32 31.00
CA LYS A 109 -24.20 -38.34 30.11
C LYS A 109 -22.71 -38.63 29.91
N ALA A 110 -21.98 -38.94 30.97
CA ALA A 110 -20.56 -39.32 30.90
C ALA A 110 -20.34 -40.59 30.06
N VAL A 111 -21.19 -41.61 30.24
CA VAL A 111 -21.14 -42.84 29.43
C VAL A 111 -21.44 -42.57 27.96
N LYS A 112 -22.45 -41.74 27.65
CA LYS A 112 -22.74 -41.32 26.26
C LYS A 112 -21.55 -40.58 25.65
N GLN A 113 -20.92 -39.66 26.39
CA GLN A 113 -19.72 -38.95 25.95
C GLN A 113 -18.55 -39.91 25.69
N GLN A 114 -18.36 -40.90 26.57
CA GLN A 114 -17.31 -41.91 26.43
C GLN A 114 -17.53 -42.77 25.18
N LYS A 115 -18.75 -43.21 24.92
CA LYS A 115 -19.09 -43.94 23.68
C LYS A 115 -18.72 -43.14 22.44
N VAL A 116 -19.07 -41.85 22.41
CA VAL A 116 -18.69 -40.94 21.31
C VAL A 116 -17.16 -40.83 21.18
N ALA A 117 -16.44 -40.72 22.29
CA ALA A 117 -14.97 -40.66 22.27
C ALA A 117 -14.32 -41.94 21.72
N VAL A 118 -14.86 -43.11 22.06
CA VAL A 118 -14.39 -44.40 21.53
C VAL A 118 -14.58 -44.46 20.00
N GLU A 119 -15.74 -44.05 19.50
CA GLU A 119 -16.00 -43.99 18.05
C GLU A 119 -15.06 -43.01 17.34
N HIS A 120 -14.79 -41.84 17.92
CA HIS A 120 -13.80 -40.91 17.37
C HIS A 120 -12.39 -41.51 17.35
N GLN A 121 -12.01 -42.27 18.37
CA GLN A 121 -10.71 -42.93 18.41
C GLN A 121 -10.61 -44.06 17.38
N SER A 122 -11.68 -44.82 17.16
CA SER A 122 -11.78 -45.82 16.09
C SER A 122 -11.59 -45.18 14.70
N ASN A 123 -12.32 -44.09 14.43
CA ASN A 123 -12.16 -43.31 13.20
C ASN A 123 -10.74 -42.73 13.05
N ARG A 124 -10.12 -42.29 14.15
CA ARG A 124 -8.75 -41.78 14.14
C ARG A 124 -7.76 -42.88 13.75
N VAL A 125 -7.91 -44.11 14.24
CA VAL A 125 -7.05 -45.24 13.84
C VAL A 125 -7.17 -45.48 12.34
N MET A 126 -8.40 -45.58 11.81
CA MET A 126 -8.62 -45.75 10.37
C MET A 126 -8.00 -44.62 9.54
N ASN A 127 -8.16 -43.37 9.97
CA ASN A 127 -7.55 -42.22 9.30
C ASN A 127 -6.01 -42.27 9.34
N LEU A 128 -5.42 -42.73 10.44
CA LEU A 128 -3.97 -42.90 10.57
C LEU A 128 -3.45 -44.02 9.68
N GLU A 129 -4.17 -45.13 9.56
CA GLU A 129 -3.84 -46.21 8.63
C GLU A 129 -3.84 -45.72 7.17
N LEU A 130 -4.86 -44.95 6.78
CA LEU A 130 -4.91 -44.31 5.46
C LEU A 130 -3.75 -43.32 5.26
N GLN A 131 -3.43 -42.52 6.28
CA GLN A 131 -2.31 -41.59 6.23
C GLN A 131 -0.97 -42.33 6.13
N GLN A 132 -0.79 -43.46 6.82
CA GLN A 132 0.41 -44.28 6.73
C GLN A 132 0.56 -44.87 5.33
N ALA A 133 -0.53 -45.35 4.73
CA ALA A 133 -0.52 -45.93 3.39
C ALA A 133 -0.27 -44.91 2.27
N TYR A 134 -0.88 -43.72 2.34
CA TYR A 134 -0.91 -42.76 1.22
C TYR A 134 -0.30 -41.39 1.52
N GLY A 135 -0.08 -41.05 2.78
CA GLY A 135 0.30 -39.69 3.19
C GLY A 135 1.61 -39.22 2.56
N THR A 136 2.61 -40.09 2.46
CA THR A 136 3.91 -39.75 1.85
C THR A 136 3.78 -39.47 0.34
N LYS A 137 3.00 -40.29 -0.38
CA LYS A 137 2.74 -40.10 -1.81
C LYS A 137 1.94 -38.81 -2.06
N LEU A 138 0.91 -38.58 -1.26
CA LEU A 138 0.09 -37.37 -1.32
C LEU A 138 0.92 -36.11 -1.03
N ALA A 139 1.80 -36.15 -0.03
CA ALA A 139 2.68 -35.03 0.30
C ALA A 139 3.63 -34.69 -0.86
N LYS A 140 4.20 -35.70 -1.54
CA LYS A 140 5.06 -35.49 -2.72
C LYS A 140 4.30 -34.83 -3.88
N VAL A 141 3.09 -35.31 -4.18
CA VAL A 141 2.24 -34.72 -5.24
C VAL A 141 1.87 -33.28 -4.89
N ARG A 142 1.47 -33.03 -3.64
CA ARG A 142 1.16 -31.67 -3.16
C ARG A 142 2.36 -30.75 -3.27
N ALA A 143 3.55 -31.20 -2.88
CA ALA A 143 4.79 -30.44 -3.02
C ALA A 143 5.04 -30.06 -4.49
N ALA A 144 4.94 -31.03 -5.42
CA ALA A 144 5.11 -30.76 -6.85
C ALA A 144 4.10 -29.74 -7.41
N VAL A 145 2.84 -29.80 -6.97
CA VAL A 145 1.82 -28.80 -7.36
C VAL A 145 2.17 -27.42 -6.81
N VAL A 146 2.57 -27.34 -5.54
CA VAL A 146 2.96 -26.07 -4.90
C VAL A 146 4.21 -25.50 -5.57
N ASP A 147 5.19 -26.32 -5.93
CA ASP A 147 6.40 -25.91 -6.64
C ASP A 147 6.06 -25.38 -8.05
N GLY A 148 5.13 -26.01 -8.76
CA GLY A 148 4.62 -25.51 -10.05
C GLY A 148 3.96 -24.13 -9.92
N VAL A 149 3.10 -23.96 -8.91
CA VAL A 149 2.44 -22.67 -8.61
C VAL A 149 3.48 -21.61 -8.23
N LYS A 150 4.47 -21.96 -7.41
CA LYS A 150 5.58 -21.08 -7.05
C LYS A 150 6.35 -20.62 -8.30
N ALA A 151 6.73 -21.54 -9.18
CA ALA A 151 7.44 -21.21 -10.41
C ALA A 151 6.62 -20.27 -11.33
N GLN A 152 5.30 -20.43 -11.37
CA GLN A 152 4.41 -19.52 -12.08
C GLN A 152 4.46 -18.11 -11.48
N TYR A 153 4.33 -17.97 -10.16
CA TYR A 153 4.40 -16.67 -9.50
C TYR A 153 5.78 -16.01 -9.63
N GLU A 154 6.86 -16.79 -9.54
CA GLU A 154 8.22 -16.28 -9.77
C GLU A 154 8.40 -15.71 -11.18
N ARG A 155 7.79 -16.35 -12.19
CA ARG A 155 7.77 -15.84 -13.56
C ARG A 155 7.02 -14.51 -13.65
N VAL A 156 5.80 -14.44 -13.10
CA VAL A 156 4.98 -13.22 -13.10
C VAL A 156 5.71 -12.06 -12.40
N VAL A 157 6.38 -12.33 -11.28
CA VAL A 157 7.18 -11.33 -10.56
C VAL A 157 8.35 -10.84 -11.42
N LYS A 158 9.07 -11.75 -12.10
CA LYS A 158 10.16 -11.37 -13.01
C LYS A 158 9.66 -10.51 -14.17
N GLU A 159 8.57 -10.90 -14.82
CA GLU A 159 7.96 -10.16 -15.93
C GLU A 159 7.50 -8.77 -15.47
N THR A 160 6.78 -8.69 -14.35
CA THR A 160 6.29 -7.41 -13.79
C THR A 160 7.45 -6.49 -13.40
N LYS A 161 8.54 -7.03 -12.85
CA LYS A 161 9.75 -6.25 -12.56
C LYS A 161 10.40 -5.74 -13.83
N ALA A 162 10.55 -6.57 -14.86
CA ALA A 162 11.12 -6.15 -16.13
C ALA A 162 10.30 -5.03 -16.80
N GLU A 163 8.97 -5.10 -16.76
CA GLU A 163 8.11 -4.02 -17.25
C GLU A 163 8.23 -2.75 -16.41
N SER A 164 8.31 -2.87 -15.08
CA SER A 164 8.57 -1.71 -14.20
C SER A 164 9.94 -1.08 -14.47
N ASP A 165 10.97 -1.88 -14.67
CA ASP A 165 12.33 -1.41 -14.94
C ASP A 165 12.42 -0.72 -16.30
N LYS A 166 11.70 -1.21 -17.31
CA LYS A 166 11.57 -0.55 -18.62
C LYS A 166 10.94 0.84 -18.49
N ILE A 167 9.88 0.97 -17.68
CA ILE A 167 9.24 2.27 -17.41
C ILE A 167 10.21 3.21 -16.70
N ASN A 168 10.91 2.70 -15.67
CA ASN A 168 11.89 3.48 -14.91
C ASN A 168 13.06 3.95 -15.80
N LEU A 169 13.57 3.08 -16.67
CA LEU A 169 14.62 3.42 -17.64
C LEU A 169 14.15 4.49 -18.62
N SER A 170 12.95 4.35 -19.19
CA SER A 170 12.36 5.36 -20.08
C SER A 170 12.23 6.71 -19.36
N ARG A 171 11.74 6.70 -18.12
CA ARG A 171 11.59 7.90 -17.29
C ARG A 171 12.96 8.54 -17.01
N GLN A 172 13.97 7.77 -16.65
CA GLN A 172 15.31 8.28 -16.41
C GLN A 172 15.88 8.97 -17.64
N GLN A 173 15.79 8.33 -18.82
CA GLN A 173 16.27 8.90 -20.09
C GLN A 173 15.56 10.22 -20.44
N GLU A 174 14.24 10.27 -20.30
CA GLU A 174 13.46 11.49 -20.53
C GLU A 174 13.85 12.62 -19.58
N GLN A 175 13.99 12.33 -18.29
CA GLN A 175 14.38 13.32 -17.29
C GLN A 175 15.80 13.83 -17.52
N THR A 176 16.77 12.96 -17.79
CA THR A 176 18.15 13.40 -18.10
C THR A 176 18.21 14.27 -19.36
N ARG A 177 17.46 13.91 -20.41
CA ARG A 177 17.39 14.71 -21.64
C ARG A 177 16.77 16.09 -21.38
N ASN A 178 15.73 16.17 -20.58
CA ASN A 178 15.06 17.43 -20.26
C ASN A 178 15.88 18.28 -19.28
N ALA A 179 16.57 17.67 -18.31
CA ALA A 179 17.46 18.35 -17.40
C ALA A 179 18.57 19.12 -18.13
N ALA A 180 19.19 18.50 -19.15
CA ALA A 180 20.20 19.18 -19.97
C ALA A 180 19.63 20.45 -20.64
N LYS A 181 18.38 20.41 -21.12
CA LYS A 181 17.71 21.59 -21.68
C LYS A 181 17.43 22.65 -20.61
N LEU A 182 16.95 22.25 -19.43
CA LEU A 182 16.67 23.15 -18.32
C LEU A 182 17.95 23.87 -17.85
N HIS A 183 19.06 23.15 -17.68
CA HIS A 183 20.34 23.76 -17.33
C HIS A 183 20.82 24.77 -18.39
N ASN A 184 20.66 24.44 -19.68
CA ASN A 184 20.98 25.37 -20.77
C ASN A 184 20.10 26.63 -20.72
N TYR A 185 18.80 26.48 -20.46
CA TYR A 185 17.89 27.62 -20.32
C TYR A 185 18.22 28.46 -19.09
N GLN A 186 18.54 27.84 -17.96
CA GLN A 186 18.95 28.52 -16.74
C GLN A 186 20.25 29.32 -16.96
N HIS A 187 21.24 28.72 -17.62
CA HIS A 187 22.48 29.42 -17.97
C HIS A 187 22.19 30.63 -18.87
N ARG A 188 21.43 30.44 -19.95
CA ARG A 188 21.07 31.52 -20.88
C ARG A 188 20.26 32.61 -20.18
N TYR A 189 19.37 32.26 -19.27
CA TYR A 189 18.60 33.19 -18.47
C TYR A 189 19.52 34.06 -17.58
N ASN A 190 20.43 33.43 -16.84
CA ASN A 190 21.40 34.13 -16.00
C ASN A 190 22.33 35.04 -16.83
N GLU A 191 22.77 34.56 -18.00
CA GLU A 191 23.58 35.35 -18.93
C GLU A 191 22.83 36.58 -19.43
N LEU A 192 21.56 36.43 -19.82
CA LEU A 192 20.71 37.55 -20.25
C LEU A 192 20.45 38.55 -19.12
N LEU A 193 20.23 38.08 -17.89
CA LEU A 193 20.12 38.94 -16.71
C LEU A 193 21.40 39.74 -16.49
N ALA A 194 22.56 39.09 -16.54
CA ALA A 194 23.86 39.74 -16.39
C ALA A 194 24.12 40.78 -17.49
N LYS A 195 23.80 40.45 -18.76
CA LYS A 195 23.87 41.36 -19.90
C LYS A 195 22.96 42.57 -19.73
N ASN A 196 21.70 42.36 -19.37
CA ASN A 196 20.75 43.43 -19.10
C ASN A 196 21.23 44.34 -17.96
N ALA A 197 21.76 43.77 -16.88
CA ALA A 197 22.33 44.54 -15.77
C ALA A 197 23.59 45.32 -16.18
N ALA A 198 24.43 44.77 -17.07
CA ALA A 198 25.60 45.46 -17.60
C ALA A 198 25.20 46.61 -18.52
N ILE A 199 24.23 46.41 -19.41
CA ILE A 199 23.69 47.47 -20.30
C ILE A 199 23.11 48.61 -19.47
N LYS A 200 22.26 48.30 -18.47
CA LYS A 200 21.68 49.33 -17.57
C LYS A 200 22.77 50.15 -16.86
N ARG A 201 23.84 49.50 -16.38
CA ARG A 201 24.99 50.19 -15.77
C ARG A 201 25.73 51.07 -16.78
N ALA A 202 25.97 50.59 -18.00
CA ALA A 202 26.64 51.37 -19.04
C ALA A 202 25.81 52.59 -19.48
N CYS A 203 24.49 52.44 -19.63
CA CYS A 203 23.57 53.53 -19.93
C CYS A 203 23.62 54.60 -18.83
N ALA A 204 23.50 54.21 -17.55
CA ALA A 204 23.56 55.15 -16.44
C ALA A 204 24.90 55.92 -16.38
N GLN A 205 26.03 55.23 -16.60
CA GLN A 205 27.34 55.88 -16.66
C GLN A 205 27.46 56.87 -17.83
N GLN A 206 26.89 56.53 -18.99
CA GLN A 206 26.91 57.39 -20.16
C GLN A 206 25.99 58.61 -19.97
N GLU A 207 24.82 58.44 -19.37
CA GLU A 207 23.93 59.53 -18.98
C GLU A 207 24.62 60.49 -17.99
N GLU A 208 25.31 59.97 -16.97
CA GLU A 208 26.06 60.79 -16.03
C GLU A 208 27.17 61.59 -16.74
N ARG A 209 27.90 60.97 -17.68
CA ARG A 209 28.91 61.64 -18.50
C ARG A 209 28.30 62.75 -19.37
N LEU A 210 27.14 62.51 -19.99
CA LEU A 210 26.45 63.50 -20.80
C LEU A 210 25.96 64.67 -19.94
N GLN A 211 25.38 64.41 -18.76
CA GLN A 211 24.98 65.44 -17.81
C GLN A 211 26.17 66.31 -17.36
N LYS A 212 27.33 65.69 -17.07
CA LYS A 212 28.56 66.43 -16.73
C LYS A 212 29.01 67.33 -17.89
N LYS A 213 29.03 66.83 -19.11
CA LYS A 213 29.39 67.62 -20.31
C LYS A 213 28.46 68.81 -20.50
N VAL A 214 27.14 68.61 -20.44
CA VAL A 214 26.15 69.70 -20.59
C VAL A 214 26.40 70.81 -19.57
N LYS A 215 26.69 70.46 -18.30
CA LYS A 215 27.02 71.42 -17.24
C LYS A 215 28.35 72.17 -17.44
N THR A 216 29.26 71.67 -18.27
CA THR A 216 30.57 72.30 -18.50
C THR A 216 30.56 73.22 -19.73
N THR A 217 29.61 72.98 -20.66
CA THR A 217 29.40 73.77 -21.88
C THR A 217 28.34 74.87 -21.75
N ALA A 218 27.61 74.91 -20.63
CA ALA A 218 26.71 76.00 -20.24
C ALA A 218 27.43 76.92 -19.25
#